data_AF-A0A820CC81-F1
#
_entry.id   AF-A0A820CC81-F1
#
_cell.length_a   1.000
_cell.length_b   1.000
_cell.length_c   1.000
_cell.angle_alpha   90.00
_cell.angle_beta   90.00
_cell.angle_gamma   90.00
#
_symmetry.space_group_name_H-M   'P 1'
#
loop_
_entity.id
_entity.type
_entity.pdbx_description
1 polymer ?
#
loop_
_entity_poly.entity_id
_entity_poly.type
_entity_poly.pdbx_seq_one_letter_code
_entity_poly.pdbx_strand_id
1 'polypeptide(L)'
;MFDEYDYPTFRTEPDDFRNMASPFFQFINSSCQLTLQAISTQLLAFYSTTLITPKLISPEQFQIQINQLVSGFIENTAQVFLNSLFLVNNMTRANMLISALSSDSILTLYPGYYHRAYYDYEYVYDNIDQVYNGTLSVINCDCQYSSWCKQHAIVYNIDAITYLFVIPGIFIGCYIVETVLQSDLQCFYNFSCLQELSDKLMISISESDVLSLNSSRYQMDTSMLEIISNLMVEEWNNRTSYSIYFNRCQPKSCTATYIGRGDIVYIVTTM
;
A
#
# COMPACT_ATOMS: atom_id res chain seq x y z
N MET A 1 26.74 -17.64 -13.57
CA MET A 1 26.40 -18.76 -14.46
C MET A 1 26.94 -18.40 -15.84
N PHE A 2 27.21 -19.33 -16.74
CA PHE A 2 27.64 -19.00 -18.10
C PHE A 2 26.57 -19.51 -19.08
N ASP A 3 26.27 -18.78 -20.14
CA ASP A 3 25.37 -19.29 -21.18
C ASP A 3 26.05 -20.36 -22.04
N GLU A 4 25.36 -20.88 -23.07
CA GLU A 4 25.90 -21.87 -24.02
C GLU A 4 27.16 -21.38 -24.77
N TYR A 5 27.52 -20.10 -24.63
CA TYR A 5 28.66 -19.46 -25.26
C TYR A 5 29.74 -18.99 -24.27
N ASP A 6 29.73 -19.48 -23.03
CA ASP A 6 30.69 -19.12 -21.99
C ASP A 6 30.71 -17.61 -21.65
N TYR A 7 29.58 -16.90 -21.83
CA TYR A 7 29.42 -15.53 -21.32
C TYR A 7 28.87 -15.53 -19.90
N PRO A 8 29.48 -14.77 -18.96
CA PRO A 8 29.01 -14.71 -17.59
C PRO A 8 27.60 -14.10 -17.56
N THR A 9 26.60 -14.95 -17.40
CA THR A 9 25.24 -14.56 -17.12
C THR A 9 25.08 -14.40 -15.61
N PHE A 10 24.79 -13.16 -15.19
CA PHE A 10 24.16 -12.91 -13.90
C PHE A 10 22.70 -13.31 -14.02
N ARG A 11 22.42 -14.62 -14.01
CA ARG A 11 21.05 -15.13 -13.96
C ARG A 11 20.53 -14.91 -12.54
N THR A 12 20.02 -13.71 -12.29
CA THR A 12 19.12 -13.49 -11.16
C THR A 12 17.75 -13.90 -11.66
N GLU A 13 17.18 -14.94 -11.05
CA GLU A 13 15.79 -15.28 -11.35
C GLU A 13 14.91 -14.16 -10.77
N PRO A 14 14.13 -13.46 -11.61
CA PRO A 14 13.34 -12.31 -11.17
C PRO A 14 12.34 -12.67 -10.06
N ASP A 15 11.94 -13.94 -10.01
CA ASP A 15 10.97 -14.51 -9.08
C ASP A 15 11.57 -15.05 -7.79
N ASP A 16 12.89 -14.97 -7.65
CA ASP A 16 13.58 -15.28 -6.41
C ASP A 16 13.35 -14.16 -5.39
N PHE A 17 12.63 -14.50 -4.33
CA PHE A 17 12.31 -13.61 -3.22
C PHE A 17 13.55 -12.92 -2.65
N ARG A 18 14.73 -13.56 -2.68
CA ARG A 18 15.97 -12.96 -2.16
C ARG A 18 16.37 -11.68 -2.89
N ASN A 19 16.00 -11.54 -4.16
CA ASN A 19 16.25 -10.33 -4.94
C ASN A 19 15.30 -9.20 -4.55
N MET A 20 14.08 -9.52 -4.10
CA MET A 20 13.03 -8.55 -3.80
C MET A 20 12.77 -8.33 -2.30
N ALA A 21 13.29 -9.16 -1.41
CA ALA A 21 12.98 -9.12 0.02
C ALA A 21 13.29 -7.75 0.64
N SER A 22 14.51 -7.23 0.42
CA SER A 22 14.91 -5.91 0.94
C SER A 22 14.00 -4.78 0.43
N PRO A 23 13.82 -4.58 -0.90
CA PRO A 23 12.93 -3.52 -1.39
C PRO A 23 11.47 -3.72 -1.00
N PHE A 24 11.01 -4.98 -0.82
CA PHE A 24 9.65 -5.30 -0.37
C PHE A 24 9.39 -4.73 1.03
N PHE A 25 10.22 -5.09 2.00
CA PHE A 25 10.06 -4.57 3.37
C PHE A 25 10.38 -3.09 3.47
N GLN A 26 11.32 -2.58 2.66
CA GLN A 26 11.58 -1.15 2.61
C GLN A 26 10.36 -0.36 2.13
N PHE A 27 9.63 -0.85 1.13
CA PHE A 27 8.42 -0.22 0.63
C PHE A 27 7.29 -0.26 1.68
N ILE A 28 7.11 -1.38 2.39
CA ILE A 28 6.14 -1.48 3.50
C ILE A 28 6.46 -0.45 4.58
N ASN A 29 7.72 -0.39 5.03
CA ASN A 29 8.17 0.58 6.04
C ASN A 29 7.97 2.03 5.56
N SER A 30 8.33 2.32 4.31
CA SER A 30 8.15 3.66 3.73
C SER A 30 6.68 4.04 3.64
N SER A 31 5.80 3.09 3.29
CA SER A 31 4.36 3.30 3.24
C SER A 31 3.79 3.58 4.64
N CYS A 32 4.26 2.90 5.67
CA CYS A 32 3.89 3.18 7.06
C CYS A 32 4.29 4.61 7.49
N GLN A 33 5.50 5.04 7.14
CA GLN A 33 5.97 6.40 7.44
C GLN A 33 5.19 7.47 6.67
N LEU A 34 4.93 7.24 5.38
CA LEU A 34 4.20 8.19 4.53
C LEU A 34 2.72 8.28 4.90
N THR A 35 2.07 7.18 5.28
CA THR A 35 0.69 7.21 5.80
C THR A 35 0.61 7.97 7.12
N LEU A 36 1.56 7.76 8.04
CA LEU A 36 1.65 8.55 9.27
C LEU A 36 1.84 10.05 8.98
N GLN A 37 2.68 10.39 8.01
CA GLN A 37 2.90 11.78 7.60
C GLN A 37 1.64 12.39 6.95
N ALA A 38 0.92 11.62 6.11
CA ALA A 38 -0.32 12.04 5.50
C ALA A 38 -1.40 12.32 6.56
N ILE A 39 -1.56 11.42 7.53
CA ILE A 39 -2.46 11.61 8.68
C ILE A 39 -2.09 12.86 9.47
N SER A 40 -0.82 13.02 9.80
CA SER A 40 -0.32 14.18 10.59
C SER A 40 -0.57 15.50 9.86
N THR A 41 -0.36 15.52 8.54
CA THR A 41 -0.60 16.70 7.70
C THR A 41 -2.09 17.04 7.63
N GLN A 42 -2.93 16.03 7.39
CA GLN A 42 -4.37 16.24 7.30
C GLN A 42 -4.98 16.61 8.65
N LEU A 43 -4.40 16.15 9.77
CA LEU A 43 -4.81 16.54 11.13
C LEU A 43 -4.66 18.04 11.36
N LEU A 44 -3.60 18.67 10.84
CA LEU A 44 -3.42 20.13 10.94
C LEU A 44 -4.55 20.87 10.24
N ALA A 45 -4.95 20.43 9.05
CA ALA A 45 -6.09 20.98 8.33
C ALA A 45 -7.41 20.71 9.09
N PHE A 46 -7.59 19.48 9.60
CA PHE A 46 -8.78 19.09 10.37
C PHE A 46 -8.95 19.93 11.64
N TYR A 47 -7.89 20.17 12.41
CA TYR A 47 -7.94 21.00 13.61
C TYR A 47 -8.18 22.49 13.35
N SER A 48 -7.97 22.96 12.12
CA SER A 48 -8.39 24.29 11.70
C SER A 48 -9.89 24.39 11.43
N THR A 49 -10.59 23.25 11.27
CA THR A 49 -12.04 23.22 11.12
C THR A 49 -12.74 23.41 12.47
N THR A 50 -13.78 24.24 12.49
CA THR A 50 -14.60 24.48 13.69
C THR A 50 -16.05 24.13 13.39
N LEU A 51 -16.69 23.40 14.30
CA LEU A 51 -18.11 23.12 14.19
C LEU A 51 -18.90 24.36 14.60
N ILE A 52 -19.50 25.04 13.61
CA ILE A 52 -20.33 26.22 13.83
C ILE A 52 -21.79 25.82 13.58
N THR A 53 -22.60 25.92 14.63
CA THR A 53 -24.03 25.63 14.57
C THR A 53 -24.83 26.91 14.83
N PRO A 54 -25.81 27.27 13.99
CA PRO A 54 -26.59 28.50 14.16
C PRO A 54 -27.51 28.46 15.39
N LYS A 55 -27.79 27.26 15.91
CA LYS A 55 -28.55 27.01 17.13
C LYS A 55 -27.92 25.84 17.87
N LEU A 56 -28.19 25.74 19.16
CA LEU A 56 -27.82 24.57 19.94
C LEU A 56 -28.49 23.32 19.34
N ILE A 57 -27.69 22.34 18.96
CA ILE A 57 -28.18 21.05 18.41
C ILE A 57 -28.30 20.00 19.50
N SER A 58 -29.11 18.97 19.27
CA SER A 58 -29.27 17.85 20.20
C SER A 58 -27.99 17.00 20.31
N PRO A 59 -27.82 16.21 21.38
CA PRO A 59 -26.70 15.28 21.51
C PRO A 59 -26.58 14.31 20.33
N GLU A 60 -27.72 13.83 19.82
CA GLU A 60 -27.78 12.94 18.66
C GLU A 60 -27.29 13.63 17.39
N GLN A 61 -27.76 14.85 17.12
CA GLN A 61 -27.32 15.64 15.97
C GLN A 61 -25.84 15.98 16.05
N PHE A 62 -25.33 16.29 17.24
CA PHE A 62 -23.91 16.51 17.48
C PHE A 62 -23.08 15.27 17.12
N GLN A 63 -23.49 14.09 17.63
CA GLN A 63 -22.74 12.87 17.35
C GLN A 63 -22.75 12.51 15.86
N ILE A 64 -23.88 12.70 15.17
CA ILE A 64 -23.98 12.49 13.72
C ILE A 64 -23.01 13.42 12.98
N GLN A 65 -23.02 14.72 13.29
CA GLN A 65 -22.15 15.69 12.61
C GLN A 65 -20.67 15.42 12.88
N ILE A 66 -20.30 15.08 14.12
CA ILE A 66 -18.90 14.74 14.44
C ILE A 66 -18.47 13.45 13.75
N ASN A 67 -19.32 12.42 13.74
CA ASN A 67 -19.01 11.18 13.04
C ASN A 67 -18.82 11.43 11.54
N GLN A 68 -19.67 12.25 10.92
CA GLN A 68 -19.51 12.63 9.51
C GLN A 68 -18.21 13.39 9.24
N LEU A 69 -17.84 14.32 10.12
CA LEU A 69 -16.57 15.05 10.00
C LEU A 69 -15.37 14.12 10.13
N VAL A 70 -15.40 13.19 11.08
CA VAL A 70 -14.30 12.23 11.31
C VAL A 70 -14.22 11.20 10.17
N SER A 71 -15.34 10.62 9.74
CA SER A 71 -15.37 9.72 8.59
C SER A 71 -14.88 10.42 7.33
N GLY A 72 -15.35 11.65 7.06
CA GLY A 72 -14.88 12.45 5.94
C GLY A 72 -13.39 12.77 6.01
N PHE A 73 -12.85 13.01 7.20
CA PHE A 73 -11.40 13.16 7.40
C PHE A 73 -10.64 11.87 7.02
N ILE A 74 -11.06 10.72 7.55
CA ILE A 74 -10.40 9.42 7.31
C ILE A 74 -10.43 9.08 5.80
N GLU A 75 -11.62 9.13 5.19
CA GLU A 75 -11.81 8.79 3.78
C GLU A 75 -11.02 9.72 2.85
N ASN A 76 -11.07 11.04 3.08
CA ASN A 76 -10.32 11.99 2.26
C ASN A 76 -8.80 11.81 2.43
N THR A 77 -8.32 11.54 3.64
CA THR A 77 -6.89 11.29 3.88
C THR A 77 -6.42 10.06 3.10
N ALA A 78 -7.18 8.97 3.21
CA ALA A 78 -6.91 7.73 2.48
C ALA A 78 -6.90 7.95 0.96
N GLN A 79 -7.92 8.64 0.44
CA GLN A 79 -8.04 8.90 -0.99
C GLN A 79 -6.89 9.77 -1.53
N VAL A 80 -6.51 10.83 -0.82
CA VAL A 80 -5.40 11.71 -1.21
C VAL A 80 -4.10 10.92 -1.26
N PHE A 81 -3.83 10.12 -0.21
CA PHE A 81 -2.64 9.28 -0.15
C PHE A 81 -2.59 8.28 -1.33
N LEU A 82 -3.68 7.54 -1.57
CA LEU A 82 -3.76 6.57 -2.66
C LEU A 82 -3.60 7.22 -4.03
N ASN A 83 -4.21 8.39 -4.25
CA ASN A 83 -4.06 9.13 -5.50
C ASN A 83 -2.60 9.48 -5.76
N SER A 84 -1.87 9.92 -4.73
CA SER A 84 -0.42 10.19 -4.85
C SER A 84 0.36 8.92 -5.16
N LEU A 85 0.08 7.81 -4.48
CA LEU A 85 0.74 6.52 -4.72
C LEU A 85 0.52 6.03 -6.16
N PHE A 86 -0.73 6.00 -6.62
CA PHE A 86 -1.06 5.56 -7.98
C PHE A 86 -0.54 6.52 -9.05
N LEU A 87 -0.47 7.82 -8.76
CA LEU A 87 0.13 8.78 -9.67
C LEU A 87 1.62 8.47 -9.88
N VAL A 88 2.38 8.29 -8.80
CA VAL A 88 3.81 7.94 -8.89
C VAL A 88 3.98 6.63 -9.65
N ASN A 89 3.17 5.62 -9.33
CA ASN A 89 3.23 4.32 -10.00
C ASN A 89 2.93 4.43 -11.51
N ASN A 90 1.87 5.15 -11.87
CA ASN A 90 1.52 5.37 -13.28
C ASN A 90 2.58 6.17 -14.02
N MET A 91 3.24 7.14 -13.37
CA MET A 91 4.37 7.86 -13.97
C MET A 91 5.57 6.94 -14.20
N THR A 92 5.94 6.10 -13.23
CA THR A 92 7.03 5.12 -13.39
C THR A 92 6.79 4.23 -14.60
N ARG A 93 5.55 3.72 -14.75
CA ARG A 93 5.16 2.87 -15.87
C ARG A 93 5.13 3.60 -17.20
N ALA A 94 4.54 4.81 -17.24
CA ALA A 94 4.41 5.57 -18.47
C ALA A 94 5.78 5.97 -19.06
N ASN A 95 6.80 6.05 -18.21
CA ASN A 95 8.18 6.29 -18.63
C ASN A 95 8.95 5.00 -18.97
N MET A 96 8.34 3.81 -18.84
CA MET A 96 8.96 2.51 -19.09
C MET A 96 10.33 2.38 -18.42
N LEU A 97 10.42 2.85 -17.17
CA LEU A 97 11.69 2.82 -16.42
C LEU A 97 12.05 1.37 -16.12
N ILE A 98 13.25 0.95 -16.51
CA ILE A 98 13.77 -0.39 -16.22
C ILE A 98 13.99 -0.52 -14.70
N SER A 99 13.36 -1.52 -14.10
CA SER A 99 13.56 -1.89 -12.70
C SER A 99 15.01 -2.29 -12.47
N ALA A 100 15.63 -1.74 -11.43
CA ALA A 100 16.97 -2.17 -11.00
C ALA A 100 17.02 -3.65 -10.58
N LEU A 101 15.85 -4.27 -10.35
CA LEU A 101 15.70 -5.68 -10.00
C LEU A 101 15.44 -6.56 -11.24
N SER A 102 15.38 -5.96 -12.44
CA SER A 102 15.02 -6.63 -13.69
C SER A 102 13.68 -7.39 -13.64
N SER A 103 12.79 -6.94 -12.76
CA SER A 103 11.46 -7.50 -12.50
C SER A 103 10.42 -7.08 -13.53
N ASP A 104 10.65 -5.99 -14.28
CA ASP A 104 9.84 -5.56 -15.41
C ASP A 104 10.47 -5.95 -16.75
N SER A 105 11.79 -5.89 -16.85
CA SER A 105 12.54 -6.20 -18.06
C SER A 105 14.01 -6.52 -17.79
N ILE A 106 14.63 -7.36 -18.63
CA ILE A 106 16.06 -7.70 -18.56
C ILE A 106 16.79 -7.02 -19.71
N LEU A 107 17.85 -6.28 -19.35
CA LEU A 107 18.83 -5.76 -20.30
C LEU A 107 19.75 -6.90 -20.74
N THR A 108 19.63 -7.30 -22.01
CA THR A 108 20.48 -8.33 -22.60
C THR A 108 21.43 -7.71 -23.62
N LEU A 109 22.69 -8.15 -23.59
CA LEU A 109 23.70 -7.81 -24.58
C LEU A 109 23.75 -8.91 -25.62
N TYR A 110 23.35 -8.60 -26.85
CA TYR A 110 23.53 -9.52 -27.97
C TYR A 110 24.71 -9.08 -28.84
N PRO A 111 25.61 -9.99 -29.24
CA PRO A 111 26.55 -9.70 -30.31
C PRO A 111 25.74 -9.44 -31.57
N GLY A 112 25.85 -8.24 -32.15
CA GLY A 112 25.15 -7.89 -33.38
C GLY A 112 25.51 -8.86 -34.49
N TYR A 113 24.58 -9.71 -34.92
CA TYR A 113 24.78 -10.68 -36.01
C TYR A 113 24.92 -10.02 -37.40
N TYR A 114 24.96 -8.69 -37.47
CA TYR A 114 24.94 -7.91 -38.69
C TYR A 114 26.19 -7.05 -38.88
N HIS A 115 27.37 -7.65 -38.91
CA HIS A 115 28.44 -7.16 -39.79
C HIS A 115 29.41 -8.27 -40.22
N ARG A 116 29.11 -8.89 -41.37
CA ARG A 116 30.17 -9.50 -42.19
C ARG A 116 31.07 -8.37 -42.66
N ALA A 117 32.35 -8.46 -42.29
CA ALA A 117 33.48 -7.63 -42.71
C ALA A 117 33.77 -6.36 -41.89
N TYR A 118 34.02 -6.48 -40.58
CA TYR A 118 35.19 -5.94 -39.86
C TYR A 118 35.06 -6.30 -38.38
N TYR A 119 36.18 -6.44 -37.66
CA TYR A 119 36.28 -6.96 -36.28
C TYR A 119 35.74 -6.04 -35.18
N ASP A 120 34.64 -5.31 -35.39
CA ASP A 120 33.94 -4.57 -34.33
C ASP A 120 32.61 -5.28 -34.03
N TYR A 121 32.56 -5.99 -32.90
CA TYR A 121 31.29 -6.48 -32.35
C TYR A 121 30.53 -5.28 -31.79
N GLU A 122 29.60 -4.74 -32.57
CA GLU A 122 28.62 -3.78 -32.04
C GLU A 122 27.62 -4.56 -31.18
N TYR A 123 27.66 -4.32 -29.86
CA TYR A 123 26.68 -4.88 -28.93
C TYR A 123 25.41 -4.07 -29.01
N VAL A 124 24.30 -4.74 -29.31
CA VAL A 124 22.97 -4.13 -29.26
C VAL A 124 22.38 -4.43 -27.88
N TYR A 125 21.93 -3.38 -27.19
CA TYR A 125 21.12 -3.53 -25.99
C TYR A 125 19.70 -3.85 -26.43
N ASP A 126 19.22 -5.04 -26.05
CA ASP A 126 17.82 -5.40 -26.21
C ASP A 126 17.15 -5.47 -24.84
N ASN A 127 15.90 -5.02 -24.80
CA ASN A 127 15.09 -5.07 -23.59
C ASN A 127 14.09 -6.20 -23.72
N ILE A 128 14.25 -7.25 -22.91
CA ILE A 128 13.32 -8.37 -22.91
C ILE A 128 12.35 -8.17 -21.75
N ASP A 129 11.10 -7.89 -22.08
CA ASP A 129 10.05 -7.69 -21.10
C ASP A 129 9.79 -8.98 -20.31
N GLN A 130 9.58 -8.82 -19.00
CA GLN A 130 9.25 -9.95 -18.13
C GLN A 130 7.83 -10.41 -18.38
N VAL A 131 7.69 -11.73 -18.47
CA VAL A 131 6.42 -12.40 -18.69
C VAL A 131 6.14 -13.32 -17.52
N TYR A 132 5.13 -12.96 -16.75
CA TYR A 132 4.69 -13.72 -15.60
C TYR A 132 3.55 -14.66 -15.97
N ASN A 133 3.59 -15.89 -15.43
CA ASN A 133 2.51 -16.86 -15.64
C ASN A 133 1.23 -16.34 -14.99
N GLY A 134 0.27 -15.89 -15.81
CA GLY A 134 -1.03 -15.43 -15.33
C GLY A 134 -1.79 -16.56 -14.62
N THR A 135 -2.62 -16.22 -13.64
CA THR A 135 -3.51 -17.15 -12.91
C THR A 135 -4.62 -17.78 -13.76
N LEU A 136 -4.59 -17.57 -15.08
CA LEU A 136 -5.46 -18.22 -16.06
C LEU A 136 -4.56 -18.81 -17.15
N SER A 137 -4.66 -20.12 -17.32
CA SER A 137 -3.79 -21.03 -18.07
C SER A 137 -3.58 -20.77 -19.58
N VAL A 138 -3.76 -19.55 -20.10
CA VAL A 138 -3.60 -19.24 -21.53
C VAL A 138 -3.02 -17.83 -21.83
N ILE A 139 -2.84 -16.92 -20.87
CA ILE A 139 -2.22 -15.61 -21.17
C ILE A 139 -1.05 -15.33 -20.23
N ASN A 140 0.14 -15.50 -20.79
CA ASN A 140 1.38 -14.89 -20.34
C ASN A 140 1.15 -13.40 -20.08
N CYS A 141 1.29 -12.96 -18.83
CA CYS A 141 1.10 -11.56 -18.45
C CYS A 141 2.42 -10.81 -18.64
N ASP A 142 2.44 -9.93 -19.63
CA ASP A 142 3.62 -9.17 -20.04
C ASP A 142 3.64 -7.79 -19.36
N CYS A 143 4.76 -7.47 -18.73
CA CYS A 143 4.99 -6.21 -18.04
C CYS A 143 4.93 -4.96 -18.93
N GLN A 144 5.11 -5.13 -20.25
CA GLN A 144 4.90 -4.07 -21.24
C GLN A 144 3.43 -3.65 -21.33
N TYR A 145 2.50 -4.63 -21.22
CA TYR A 145 1.07 -4.38 -21.40
C TYR A 145 0.35 -4.16 -20.07
N SER A 146 0.78 -4.80 -19.00
CA SER A 146 0.14 -4.71 -17.69
C SER A 146 1.19 -4.74 -16.58
N SER A 147 1.20 -3.73 -15.70
CA SER A 147 2.04 -3.80 -14.51
C SER A 147 1.47 -4.66 -13.39
N TRP A 148 0.19 -5.03 -13.51
CA TRP A 148 -0.50 -5.89 -12.55
C TRP A 148 -0.20 -7.37 -12.78
N CYS A 149 0.74 -7.67 -13.66
CA CYS A 149 1.28 -9.01 -13.76
C CYS A 149 1.92 -9.41 -12.44
N LYS A 150 1.67 -10.66 -12.05
CA LYS A 150 2.23 -11.23 -10.84
C LYS A 150 2.41 -12.72 -10.98
N GLN A 151 3.34 -13.23 -10.19
CA GLN A 151 3.47 -14.64 -9.87
C GLN A 151 3.92 -14.81 -8.43
N HIS A 152 3.85 -16.03 -7.92
CA HIS A 152 4.30 -16.30 -6.56
C HIS A 152 5.80 -16.06 -6.40
N ALA A 153 6.18 -15.45 -5.29
CA ALA A 153 7.59 -15.37 -4.91
C ALA A 153 8.10 -16.74 -4.47
N ILE A 154 9.28 -17.10 -4.94
CA ILE A 154 9.90 -18.39 -4.64
C ILE A 154 11.29 -18.21 -4.04
N VAL A 155 11.78 -19.22 -3.33
CA VAL A 155 13.21 -19.34 -3.05
C VAL A 155 13.80 -20.28 -4.09
N TYR A 156 14.74 -19.78 -4.90
CA TYR A 156 15.29 -20.56 -6.01
C TYR A 156 16.56 -21.31 -5.60
N ASN A 157 16.74 -22.53 -6.09
CA ASN A 157 18.04 -23.21 -6.05
C ASN A 157 18.77 -22.96 -7.37
N ILE A 158 19.77 -22.08 -7.33
CA ILE A 158 20.55 -21.71 -8.51
C ILE A 158 21.38 -22.91 -9.02
N ASP A 159 21.85 -23.78 -8.11
CA ASP A 159 22.70 -24.93 -8.46
C ASP A 159 21.89 -26.05 -9.12
N ALA A 160 20.67 -26.30 -8.61
CA ALA A 160 19.80 -27.36 -9.10
C ALA A 160 18.81 -26.90 -10.20
N ILE A 161 18.69 -25.58 -10.42
CA ILE A 161 17.73 -24.97 -11.37
C ILE A 161 16.28 -25.38 -11.02
N THR A 162 15.93 -25.32 -9.73
CA THR A 162 14.62 -25.73 -9.21
C THR A 162 14.11 -24.78 -8.14
N TYR A 163 12.79 -24.62 -8.00
CA TYR A 163 12.20 -23.91 -6.86
C TYR A 163 12.31 -24.76 -5.58
N LEU A 164 12.70 -24.13 -4.46
CA LEU A 164 12.82 -24.78 -3.15
C LEU A 164 11.56 -24.62 -2.30
N PHE A 165 10.92 -23.46 -2.41
CA PHE A 165 9.80 -23.07 -1.58
C PHE A 165 9.04 -21.94 -2.25
N VAL A 166 7.71 -22.02 -2.23
CA VAL A 166 6.81 -20.95 -2.66
C VAL A 166 6.35 -20.23 -1.42
N ILE A 167 6.57 -18.92 -1.34
CA ILE A 167 6.26 -18.15 -0.13
C ILE A 167 4.77 -17.79 -0.16
N PRO A 168 3.94 -18.36 0.73
CA PRO A 168 2.52 -18.05 0.80
C PRO A 168 2.30 -16.55 1.06
N GLY A 169 1.39 -15.96 0.28
CA GLY A 169 1.04 -14.55 0.41
C GLY A 169 1.95 -13.56 -0.29
N ILE A 170 3.16 -13.96 -0.69
CA ILE A 170 4.12 -13.06 -1.34
C ILE A 170 4.11 -13.30 -2.85
N PHE A 171 3.93 -12.20 -3.60
CA PHE A 171 3.98 -12.18 -5.04
C PHE A 171 5.09 -11.26 -5.53
N ILE A 172 5.56 -11.55 -6.73
CA ILE A 172 6.49 -10.72 -7.51
C ILE A 172 5.76 -10.24 -8.74
N GLY A 173 5.88 -8.94 -9.01
CA GLY A 173 5.32 -8.30 -10.19
C GLY A 173 6.33 -7.40 -10.89
N CYS A 174 5.86 -6.64 -11.87
CA CYS A 174 6.72 -5.83 -12.73
C CYS A 174 7.52 -4.78 -11.94
N TYR A 175 6.86 -4.06 -11.05
CA TYR A 175 7.51 -3.11 -10.14
C TYR A 175 7.25 -3.45 -8.68
N ILE A 176 8.06 -2.84 -7.82
CA ILE A 176 7.97 -3.05 -6.38
C ILE A 176 6.61 -2.62 -5.80
N VAL A 177 5.98 -1.62 -6.41
CA VAL A 177 4.69 -1.11 -5.97
C VAL A 177 3.63 -2.20 -6.13
N GLU A 178 3.45 -2.76 -7.33
CA GLU A 178 2.49 -3.83 -7.58
C GLU A 178 2.87 -5.13 -6.86
N THR A 179 4.16 -5.42 -6.73
CA THR A 179 4.68 -6.55 -5.93
C THR A 179 4.12 -6.48 -4.51
N VAL A 180 4.30 -5.35 -3.82
CA VAL A 180 3.80 -5.20 -2.45
C VAL A 180 2.28 -5.15 -2.43
N LEU A 181 1.65 -4.29 -3.23
CA LEU A 181 0.20 -4.08 -3.19
C LEU A 181 -0.61 -5.36 -3.45
N GLN A 182 -0.09 -6.27 -4.27
CA GLN A 182 -0.74 -7.55 -4.57
C GLN A 182 -0.41 -8.66 -3.59
N SER A 183 0.56 -8.46 -2.72
CA SER A 183 0.96 -9.39 -1.67
C SER A 183 0.18 -9.17 -0.39
N ASP A 184 0.21 -10.17 0.47
CA ASP A 184 -0.18 -10.13 1.87
C ASP A 184 1.00 -10.65 2.72
N LEU A 185 0.79 -10.82 4.02
CA LEU A 185 1.84 -11.26 4.94
C LEU A 185 1.52 -12.63 5.56
N GLN A 186 0.74 -13.47 4.88
CA GLN A 186 0.26 -14.76 5.40
C GLN A 186 1.37 -15.62 6.00
N CYS A 187 2.52 -15.75 5.33
CA CYS A 187 3.64 -16.53 5.85
C CYS A 187 4.21 -15.99 7.18
N PHE A 188 4.15 -14.67 7.39
CA PHE A 188 4.70 -14.00 8.58
C PHE A 188 3.82 -14.14 9.82
N TYR A 189 2.56 -14.56 9.66
CA TYR A 189 1.66 -14.92 10.76
C TYR A 189 1.73 -16.42 11.13
N ASN A 190 2.48 -17.23 10.37
CA ASN A 190 2.53 -18.68 10.54
C ASN A 190 3.97 -19.15 10.85
N PHE A 191 4.20 -19.63 12.08
CA PHE A 191 5.53 -20.06 12.50
C PHE A 191 6.12 -21.18 11.62
N SER A 192 5.33 -22.18 11.22
CA SER A 192 5.81 -23.25 10.34
C SER A 192 6.27 -22.72 8.98
N CYS A 193 5.53 -21.77 8.40
CA CYS A 193 5.90 -21.13 7.14
C CYS A 193 7.18 -20.31 7.29
N LEU A 194 7.25 -19.50 8.35
CA LEU A 194 8.39 -18.65 8.63
C LEU A 194 9.64 -19.49 8.90
N GLN A 195 9.51 -20.61 9.61
CA GLN A 195 10.59 -21.56 9.84
C GLN A 195 11.07 -22.22 8.54
N GLU A 196 10.17 -22.65 7.66
CA GLU A 196 10.58 -23.20 6.35
C GLU A 196 11.33 -22.16 5.51
N LEU A 197 10.84 -20.91 5.49
CA LEU A 197 11.52 -19.79 4.86
C LEU A 197 12.91 -19.54 5.50
N SER A 198 13.01 -19.62 6.83
CA SER A 198 14.26 -19.54 7.60
C SER A 198 15.30 -20.52 7.08
N ASP A 199 14.89 -21.77 6.95
CA ASP A 199 15.76 -22.89 6.59
C ASP A 199 16.27 -22.73 5.16
N LYS A 200 15.42 -22.25 4.24
CA LYS A 200 15.82 -22.00 2.85
C LYS A 200 16.72 -20.78 2.70
N LEU A 201 16.53 -19.76 3.54
CA LEU A 201 17.33 -18.54 3.53
C LEU A 201 18.59 -18.63 4.40
N MET A 202 18.73 -19.69 5.20
CA MET A 202 19.81 -19.88 6.19
C MET A 202 19.90 -18.71 7.19
N ILE A 203 18.75 -18.19 7.60
CA ILE A 203 18.62 -17.16 8.65
C ILE A 203 18.12 -17.79 9.95
N SER A 204 18.29 -17.10 11.07
CA SER A 204 17.77 -17.52 12.37
C SER A 204 16.50 -16.74 12.67
N ILE A 205 15.41 -17.45 12.92
CA ILE A 205 14.12 -16.86 13.30
C ILE A 205 13.60 -17.56 14.55
N SER A 206 12.87 -16.81 15.38
CA SER A 206 12.28 -17.25 16.63
C SER A 206 10.75 -17.15 16.58
N GLU A 207 10.04 -17.83 17.49
CA GLU A 207 8.58 -17.69 17.59
C GLU A 207 8.14 -16.24 17.89
N SER A 208 8.99 -15.42 18.53
CA SER A 208 8.69 -14.01 18.78
C SER A 208 8.71 -13.13 17.52
N ASP A 209 9.27 -13.61 16.41
CA ASP A 209 9.28 -12.89 15.14
C ASP A 209 7.98 -13.09 14.34
N VAL A 210 7.11 -14.01 14.79
CA VAL A 210 5.80 -14.26 14.19
C VAL A 210 4.87 -13.10 14.50
N LEU A 211 4.25 -12.54 13.46
CA LEU A 211 3.27 -11.48 13.60
C LEU A 211 2.04 -11.99 14.35
N SER A 212 1.46 -11.15 15.21
CA SER A 212 0.27 -11.49 15.98
C SER A 212 -0.96 -10.78 15.45
N LEU A 213 -2.05 -11.53 15.30
CA LEU A 213 -3.37 -10.98 14.95
C LEU A 213 -4.16 -10.47 16.17
N ASN A 214 -3.68 -10.68 17.39
CA ASN A 214 -4.47 -10.45 18.61
C ASN A 214 -4.99 -9.01 18.76
N SER A 215 -4.33 -8.05 18.12
CA SER A 215 -4.71 -6.64 18.10
C SER A 215 -4.91 -6.08 16.70
N SER A 216 -4.95 -6.93 15.67
CA SER A 216 -5.12 -6.48 14.30
C SER A 216 -6.58 -6.56 13.86
N ARG A 217 -7.04 -5.53 13.15
CA ARG A 217 -8.34 -5.56 12.45
C ARG A 217 -8.29 -6.32 11.12
N TYR A 218 -7.10 -6.68 10.65
CA TYR A 218 -6.87 -7.34 9.37
C TYR A 218 -6.72 -8.85 9.55
N GLN A 219 -7.09 -9.59 8.51
CA GLN A 219 -6.88 -11.04 8.43
C GLN A 219 -5.49 -11.34 7.85
N MET A 220 -5.01 -12.57 8.01
CA MET A 220 -3.66 -12.96 7.54
C MET A 220 -3.47 -12.81 6.02
N ASP A 221 -4.54 -13.01 5.26
CA ASP A 221 -4.63 -12.94 3.80
C ASP A 221 -5.12 -11.57 3.30
N THR A 222 -5.22 -10.58 4.19
CA THR A 222 -5.55 -9.22 3.77
C THR A 222 -4.41 -8.64 2.94
N SER A 223 -4.72 -8.24 1.71
CA SER A 223 -3.73 -7.63 0.81
C SER A 223 -3.14 -6.36 1.39
N MET A 224 -1.86 -6.10 1.09
CA MET A 224 -1.21 -4.85 1.46
C MET A 224 -1.88 -3.65 0.81
N LEU A 225 -2.51 -3.79 -0.37
CA LEU A 225 -3.34 -2.72 -0.93
C LEU A 225 -4.49 -2.33 0.00
N GLU A 226 -5.17 -3.31 0.59
CA GLU A 226 -6.25 -3.04 1.54
C GLU A 226 -5.72 -2.39 2.82
N ILE A 227 -4.61 -2.89 3.36
CA ILE A 227 -3.99 -2.31 4.56
C ILE A 227 -3.53 -0.87 4.30
N ILE A 228 -2.84 -0.63 3.18
CA ILE A 228 -2.32 0.69 2.78
C ILE A 228 -3.46 1.66 2.43
N SER A 229 -4.53 1.19 1.76
CA SER A 229 -5.72 2.02 1.48
C SER A 229 -6.47 2.43 2.73
N ASN A 230 -6.31 1.69 3.82
CA ASN A 230 -6.78 2.05 5.15
C ASN A 230 -5.71 2.76 6.00
N LEU A 231 -4.72 3.39 5.35
CA LEU A 231 -3.63 4.15 5.97
C LEU A 231 -2.78 3.34 6.96
N MET A 232 -2.82 2.00 6.87
CA MET A 232 -2.14 1.09 7.80
C MET A 232 -2.51 1.32 9.27
N VAL A 233 -3.71 1.85 9.53
CA VAL A 233 -4.21 2.14 10.89
C VAL A 233 -5.02 0.97 11.43
N GLU A 234 -4.68 0.52 12.64
CA GLU A 234 -5.41 -0.52 13.35
C GLU A 234 -6.70 0.01 14.01
N GLU A 235 -6.63 1.16 14.70
CA GLU A 235 -7.78 1.75 15.38
C GLU A 235 -7.75 3.29 15.37
N TRP A 236 -8.91 3.91 15.16
CA TRP A 236 -9.10 5.35 15.28
C TRP A 236 -9.74 5.72 16.63
N ASN A 237 -8.99 6.40 17.50
CA ASN A 237 -9.51 6.84 18.80
C ASN A 237 -10.23 8.21 18.69
N ASN A 238 -11.55 8.18 18.48
CA ASN A 238 -12.36 9.40 18.42
C ASN A 238 -13.00 9.72 19.79
N ARG A 239 -12.39 10.64 20.55
CA ARG A 239 -12.95 11.13 21.81
C ARG A 239 -13.73 12.42 21.58
N THR A 240 -15.06 12.34 21.72
CA THR A 240 -15.97 13.47 21.59
C THR A 240 -16.61 13.82 22.93
N SER A 241 -17.03 15.07 23.11
CA SER A 241 -17.72 15.49 24.33
C SER A 241 -18.82 16.50 24.04
N TYR A 242 -20.08 16.06 24.14
CA TYR A 242 -21.22 16.94 23.99
C TYR A 242 -21.27 18.00 25.09
N SER A 243 -20.82 17.70 26.32
CA SER A 243 -20.83 18.67 27.41
C SER A 243 -19.90 19.86 27.14
N ILE A 244 -18.73 19.61 26.53
CA ILE A 244 -17.82 20.68 26.10
C ILE A 244 -18.47 21.54 25.01
N TYR A 245 -19.14 20.90 24.03
CA TYR A 245 -19.90 21.62 23.00
C TYR A 245 -21.03 22.47 23.60
N PHE A 246 -21.88 21.88 24.43
CA PHE A 246 -23.01 22.54 25.07
C PHE A 246 -22.57 23.77 25.86
N ASN A 247 -21.52 23.65 26.69
CA ASN A 247 -21.02 24.76 27.50
C ASN A 247 -20.48 25.93 26.66
N ARG A 248 -20.02 25.69 25.43
CA ARG A 248 -19.54 26.72 24.51
C ARG A 248 -20.65 27.33 23.66
N CYS A 249 -21.65 26.55 23.29
CA CYS A 249 -22.69 26.93 22.33
C CYS A 249 -24.03 27.28 23.00
N GLN A 250 -24.17 27.12 24.32
CA GLN A 250 -25.35 27.55 25.04
C GLN A 250 -25.53 29.07 24.95
N PRO A 251 -26.76 29.55 24.81
CA PRO A 251 -27.03 30.99 24.75
C PRO A 251 -26.73 31.66 26.09
N LYS A 252 -26.16 32.88 26.03
CA LYS A 252 -25.81 33.66 27.23
C LYS A 252 -27.04 34.21 27.95
N SER A 253 -28.10 34.51 27.21
CA SER A 253 -29.37 34.97 27.76
C SER A 253 -30.55 34.52 26.92
N CYS A 254 -31.62 34.09 27.59
CA CYS A 254 -32.92 33.81 26.97
C CYS A 254 -33.92 34.87 27.42
N THR A 255 -34.56 35.56 26.48
CA THR A 255 -35.59 36.57 26.79
C THR A 255 -36.94 36.05 26.31
N ALA A 256 -37.86 35.81 27.24
CA ALA A 256 -39.23 35.42 26.94
C ALA A 256 -40.12 36.68 26.92
N THR A 257 -40.57 37.08 25.75
CA THR A 257 -41.52 38.19 25.59
C THR A 257 -42.93 37.66 25.42
N TYR A 258 -43.83 38.06 26.31
CA TYR A 258 -45.25 37.72 26.26
C TYR A 258 -46.04 38.90 25.71
N ILE A 259 -46.72 38.72 24.58
CA ILE A 259 -47.60 39.72 23.97
C ILE A 259 -49.03 39.16 24.00
N GLY A 260 -49.97 39.84 24.67
CA GLY A 260 -51.40 39.49 24.67
C GLY A 260 -52.16 40.41 23.71
N ARG A 261 -53.16 40.00 22.92
CA ARG A 261 -54.02 38.79 22.92
C ARG A 261 -54.36 38.45 21.45
N GLY A 262 -54.14 37.19 21.07
CA GLY A 262 -54.27 36.64 19.71
C GLY A 262 -53.03 35.85 19.25
N ASP A 263 -51.91 36.01 19.96
CA ASP A 263 -50.58 35.81 19.41
C ASP A 263 -49.79 34.61 19.94
N ILE A 264 -48.98 34.07 19.03
CA ILE A 264 -48.02 32.99 19.17
C ILE A 264 -46.88 33.42 20.13
N VAL A 265 -46.46 32.52 21.03
CA VAL A 265 -45.30 32.73 21.91
C VAL A 265 -44.02 32.63 21.08
N TYR A 266 -43.19 33.68 21.09
CA TYR A 266 -41.86 33.68 20.50
C TYR A 266 -40.78 33.73 21.59
N ILE A 267 -39.91 32.71 21.60
CA ILE A 267 -38.72 32.68 22.45
C ILE A 267 -37.55 33.19 21.60
N VAL A 268 -37.03 34.37 21.93
CA VAL A 268 -35.85 34.93 21.26
C VAL A 268 -34.61 34.60 22.08
N THR A 269 -33.65 33.97 21.42
CA THR A 269 -32.40 33.50 22.02
C THR A 269 -31.24 34.28 21.40
N THR A 270 -30.37 34.87 22.21
CA THR A 270 -29.23 35.69 21.74
C THR A 270 -27.90 35.04 22.14
N MET A 271 -26.94 35.03 21.20
CA MET A 271 -25.57 34.48 21.37
C MET A 271 -24.61 35.45 22.05
#